data_AF-A0A524IRG6-F1
#
_entry.id   AF-A0A524IRG6-F1
#
_cell.length_a   1.000
_cell.length_b   1.000
_cell.length_c   1.000
_cell.angle_alpha   90.00
_cell.angle_beta   90.00
_cell.angle_gamma   90.00
#
_symmetry.space_group_name_H-M   'P 1'
#
loop_
_entity.id
_entity.type
_entity.pdbx_description
1 polymer ?
#
loop_
_entity_poly.entity_id
_entity_poly.type
_entity_poly.pdbx_seq_one_letter_code
_entity_poly.pdbx_strand_id
1 'polypeptide(L)'
;MWPNIHTGRQQPYEGEGTMKSSHVVRSIACIVGMIILTTGCTDTETIFVDRPLFDDPPADASGYLGYGTEDAQASNFTTCGNCHIGSQSEWENTHHSDAWATLQDSGHAAGFCEACHSISENGNAAEGDVGWVATADPRYQDVQCESCHGPGAGHIGNPEAFQPLASIKVDLDLENGCGECHQGSHHGFVDEWAQSRHGNAATLSIRDRDGCQDCHEGRRALEVFGINADYIEKDGVENLGIVCAVGQDPHNATNEHQLRFPIDVPSVENNLCMKCHHKRAVPEIDNSRG
;
A
#
# COMPACT_ATOMS: atom_id res chain seq x y z
N MET A 1 -11.28 19.95 22.23
CA MET A 1 -10.97 21.34 21.82
C MET A 1 -9.56 21.29 21.25
N TRP A 2 -9.47 20.93 19.97
CA TRP A 2 -8.21 20.65 19.27
C TRP A 2 -7.74 21.93 18.55
N PRO A 3 -6.43 22.27 18.56
CA PRO A 3 -5.93 23.45 17.86
C PRO A 3 -5.70 23.17 16.37
N ASN A 4 -6.14 24.10 15.52
CA ASN A 4 -5.92 24.13 14.08
C ASN A 4 -4.42 24.08 13.73
N ILE A 5 -3.98 22.99 13.10
CA ILE A 5 -2.68 22.90 12.43
C ILE A 5 -2.95 22.84 10.92
N HIS A 6 -3.05 24.02 10.31
CA HIS A 6 -3.04 24.17 8.87
C HIS A 6 -1.95 25.17 8.50
N THR A 7 -1.18 24.83 7.45
CA THR A 7 -0.11 25.60 6.80
C THR A 7 1.33 25.36 7.29
N GLY A 8 2.05 24.46 6.60
CA GLY A 8 3.52 24.38 6.61
C GLY A 8 4.07 24.92 5.29
N ARG A 9 4.84 26.02 5.33
CA ARG A 9 5.43 26.68 4.14
C ARG A 9 6.93 26.34 4.05
N GLN A 10 7.39 25.79 2.93
CA GLN A 10 8.84 25.64 2.63
C GLN A 10 9.38 26.83 1.82
N GLN A 11 10.63 27.24 2.09
CA GLN A 11 11.33 28.34 1.40
C GLN A 11 12.29 27.80 0.31
N PRO A 12 12.43 28.47 -0.85
CA PRO A 12 13.43 28.11 -1.86
C PRO A 12 14.73 28.93 -1.78
N TYR A 13 15.81 28.29 -2.22
CA TYR A 13 17.20 28.78 -2.31
C TYR A 13 17.43 29.46 -3.68
N GLU A 14 17.97 30.68 -3.70
CA GLU A 14 18.33 31.40 -4.94
C GLU A 14 19.84 31.28 -5.22
N GLY A 15 20.19 30.84 -6.44
CA GLY A 15 21.58 30.79 -6.92
C GLY A 15 21.87 31.94 -7.88
N GLU A 16 22.72 32.88 -7.48
CA GLU A 16 23.18 34.00 -8.30
C GLU A 16 24.37 33.61 -9.19
N GLY A 17 24.34 34.01 -10.47
CA GLY A 17 25.42 33.79 -11.44
C GLY A 17 25.55 34.95 -12.43
N THR A 18 26.54 35.79 -12.20
CA THR A 18 26.84 37.09 -12.85
C THR A 18 27.25 37.03 -14.33
N MET A 19 26.70 37.92 -15.16
CA MET A 19 27.17 38.23 -16.53
C MET A 19 28.37 39.20 -16.52
N LYS A 20 29.40 38.92 -17.34
CA LYS A 20 30.43 39.90 -17.74
C LYS A 20 30.34 40.17 -19.24
N SER A 21 30.17 41.44 -19.59
CA SER A 21 30.21 41.95 -20.97
C SER A 21 31.62 42.38 -21.37
N SER A 22 31.94 42.25 -22.66
CA SER A 22 32.96 43.08 -23.30
C SER A 22 32.58 43.32 -24.77
N HIS A 23 32.69 44.58 -25.19
CA HIS A 23 32.39 45.08 -26.53
C HIS A 23 33.62 44.94 -27.44
N VAL A 24 33.44 44.50 -28.70
CA VAL A 24 34.17 45.03 -29.87
C VAL A 24 33.24 45.01 -31.10
N VAL A 25 33.46 46.00 -31.97
CA VAL A 25 32.61 46.62 -32.97
C VAL A 25 32.81 46.05 -34.40
N ARG A 26 31.76 46.20 -35.24
CA ARG A 26 31.70 46.23 -36.73
C ARG A 26 31.76 44.91 -37.52
N SER A 27 30.64 44.57 -38.18
CA SER A 27 30.45 44.88 -39.62
C SER A 27 29.10 44.37 -40.13
N ILE A 28 28.50 45.16 -41.03
CA ILE A 28 27.19 45.03 -41.66
C ILE A 28 27.26 44.01 -42.80
N ALA A 29 26.33 43.04 -42.87
CA ALA A 29 25.58 42.67 -44.08
C ALA A 29 24.76 41.38 -43.89
N CYS A 30 23.46 41.49 -44.16
CA CYS A 30 22.60 40.50 -44.80
C CYS A 30 22.50 39.09 -44.17
N ILE A 31 21.41 38.85 -43.42
CA ILE A 31 20.44 37.76 -43.67
C ILE A 31 19.13 38.18 -42.99
N VAL A 32 18.15 38.56 -43.80
CA VAL A 32 16.74 38.70 -43.42
C VAL A 32 16.12 37.32 -43.63
N GLY A 33 15.78 36.63 -42.55
CA GLY A 33 15.18 35.30 -42.62
C GLY A 33 15.19 34.50 -41.31
N MET A 34 15.01 35.13 -40.15
CA MET A 34 14.65 34.45 -38.90
C MET A 34 13.49 35.20 -38.26
N ILE A 35 12.29 34.85 -38.67
CA ILE A 35 11.05 35.29 -38.02
C ILE A 35 10.72 34.26 -36.94
N ILE A 36 11.01 34.67 -35.70
CA ILE A 36 10.25 34.42 -34.47
C ILE A 36 10.11 32.95 -34.03
N LEU A 37 11.08 32.49 -33.23
CA LEU A 37 10.95 31.35 -32.29
C LEU A 37 11.01 31.85 -30.83
N THR A 38 10.39 32.99 -30.55
CA THR A 38 10.40 33.58 -29.21
C THR A 38 8.99 33.95 -28.80
N THR A 39 8.29 33.00 -28.16
CA THR A 39 7.28 33.21 -27.09
C THR A 39 6.53 31.89 -26.89
N GLY A 40 7.20 30.94 -26.25
CA GLY A 40 6.55 29.78 -25.63
C GLY A 40 6.84 29.70 -24.13
N CYS A 41 7.39 30.76 -23.52
CA CYS A 41 7.39 30.91 -22.07
C CYS A 41 5.96 31.26 -21.69
N THR A 42 5.12 30.25 -21.44
CA THR A 42 3.89 30.47 -20.69
C THR A 42 4.31 30.92 -19.30
N ASP A 43 3.87 32.10 -18.88
CA ASP A 43 3.92 32.50 -17.48
C ASP A 43 3.04 31.50 -16.70
N THR A 44 3.62 30.36 -16.31
CA THR A 44 2.97 29.44 -15.37
C THR A 44 2.98 30.12 -14.01
N GLU A 45 1.91 30.86 -13.75
CA GLU A 45 1.58 31.31 -12.41
C GLU A 45 1.25 30.07 -11.59
N THR A 46 2.16 29.67 -10.69
CA THR A 46 1.87 28.63 -9.70
C THR A 46 0.89 29.21 -8.69
N ILE A 47 -0.40 28.98 -8.93
CA ILE A 47 -1.45 29.34 -7.99
C ILE A 47 -1.42 28.31 -6.85
N PHE A 48 -0.97 28.74 -5.68
CA PHE A 48 -1.12 27.96 -4.45
C PHE A 48 -2.57 28.10 -3.99
N VAL A 49 -3.37 27.07 -4.24
CA VAL A 49 -4.75 26.99 -3.76
C VAL A 49 -4.71 26.24 -2.42
N ASP A 50 -5.18 26.88 -1.35
CA ASP A 50 -5.45 26.18 -0.10
C ASP A 50 -6.67 25.27 -0.31
N ARG A 51 -6.43 23.96 -0.40
CA ARG A 51 -7.45 22.92 -0.42
C ARG A 51 -7.57 22.32 0.98
N PRO A 52 -8.78 22.17 1.54
CA PRO A 52 -8.98 21.32 2.71
C PRO A 52 -8.55 19.89 2.35
N LEU A 53 -7.61 19.32 3.12
CA LEU A 53 -7.05 17.99 2.84
C LEU A 53 -8.08 16.88 3.04
N PHE A 54 -8.96 17.07 4.03
CA PHE A 54 -10.10 16.21 4.34
C PHE A 54 -11.12 16.96 5.22
N ASP A 55 -12.38 16.54 5.17
CA ASP A 55 -13.45 16.99 6.05
C ASP A 55 -13.36 16.29 7.42
N ASP A 56 -13.84 16.95 8.48
CA ASP A 56 -13.83 16.39 9.83
C ASP A 56 -14.54 15.02 9.87
N PRO A 57 -13.89 13.95 10.35
CA PRO A 57 -14.51 12.64 10.50
C PRO A 57 -15.55 12.66 11.64
N PRO A 58 -16.64 11.87 11.54
CA PRO A 58 -17.57 11.66 12.65
C PRO A 58 -16.84 11.25 13.92
N ALA A 59 -17.25 11.79 15.07
CA ALA A 59 -16.64 11.47 16.35
C ALA A 59 -16.73 9.97 16.70
N ASP A 60 -17.83 9.33 16.29
CA ASP A 60 -18.10 7.91 16.54
C ASP A 60 -17.26 6.99 15.65
N ALA A 61 -16.53 7.53 14.67
CA ALA A 61 -15.62 6.75 13.83
C ALA A 61 -14.28 6.46 14.52
N SER A 62 -14.10 6.77 15.81
CA SER A 62 -12.93 6.37 16.61
C SER A 62 -11.55 6.74 16.03
N GLY A 63 -11.48 7.86 15.29
CA GLY A 63 -10.23 8.35 14.70
C GLY A 63 -9.89 7.78 13.32
N TYR A 64 -10.82 7.06 12.70
CA TYR A 64 -10.74 6.67 11.29
C TYR A 64 -11.16 7.84 10.40
N LEU A 65 -10.42 8.04 9.31
CA LEU A 65 -10.51 9.21 8.45
C LEU A 65 -11.34 8.94 7.19
N GLY A 66 -11.14 7.78 6.58
CA GLY A 66 -11.73 7.38 5.31
C GLY A 66 -11.33 8.28 4.14
N TYR A 67 -12.24 8.41 3.19
CA TYR A 67 -12.14 9.37 2.10
C TYR A 67 -12.17 10.83 2.62
N GLY A 68 -11.36 11.67 1.97
CA GLY A 68 -11.12 13.04 2.44
C GLY A 68 -12.28 14.00 2.17
N THR A 69 -12.89 13.91 0.98
CA THR A 69 -14.04 14.73 0.56
C THR A 69 -14.91 13.90 -0.38
N GLU A 70 -16.13 14.36 -0.70
CA GLU A 70 -17.01 13.69 -1.67
C GLU A 70 -16.34 13.52 -3.06
N ASP A 71 -15.65 14.56 -3.54
CA ASP A 71 -14.86 14.48 -4.79
C ASP A 71 -13.71 13.46 -4.70
N ALA A 72 -13.09 13.35 -3.52
CA ALA A 72 -12.02 12.38 -3.29
C ALA A 72 -12.59 10.96 -3.29
N GLN A 73 -13.74 10.72 -2.68
CA GLN A 73 -14.44 9.44 -2.74
C GLN A 73 -14.78 9.05 -4.18
N ALA A 74 -15.29 9.98 -5.00
CA ALA A 74 -15.63 9.72 -6.39
C ALA A 74 -14.42 9.33 -7.28
N SER A 75 -13.20 9.52 -6.77
CA SER A 75 -11.94 9.18 -7.46
C SER A 75 -11.12 8.16 -6.68
N ASN A 76 -11.72 7.43 -5.73
CA ASN A 76 -11.04 6.48 -4.85
C ASN A 76 -9.79 7.09 -4.18
N PHE A 77 -9.83 8.37 -3.79
CA PHE A 77 -8.71 9.09 -3.21
C PHE A 77 -8.85 9.21 -1.69
N THR A 78 -8.07 8.44 -0.94
CA THR A 78 -8.14 8.41 0.52
C THR A 78 -7.47 9.62 1.16
N THR A 79 -7.78 9.88 2.43
CA THR A 79 -7.06 10.90 3.20
C THR A 79 -5.55 10.63 3.26
N CYS A 80 -5.16 9.35 3.32
CA CYS A 80 -3.76 8.89 3.34
C CYS A 80 -2.99 9.27 2.06
N GLY A 81 -3.69 9.28 0.93
CA GLY A 81 -3.13 9.63 -0.39
C GLY A 81 -2.58 11.05 -0.51
N ASN A 82 -2.98 11.97 0.38
CA ASN A 82 -2.41 13.32 0.43
C ASN A 82 -0.90 13.31 0.72
N CYS A 83 -0.40 12.30 1.44
CA CYS A 83 1.02 12.15 1.79
C CYS A 83 1.65 10.90 1.17
N HIS A 84 0.91 9.80 1.06
CA HIS A 84 1.38 8.51 0.54
C HIS A 84 0.97 8.30 -0.92
N ILE A 85 1.38 9.23 -1.79
CA ILE A 85 0.92 9.29 -3.19
C ILE A 85 1.23 7.99 -3.96
N GLY A 86 2.39 7.37 -3.72
CA GLY A 86 2.76 6.11 -4.36
C GLY A 86 1.77 4.99 -4.04
N SER A 87 1.61 4.67 -2.76
CA SER A 87 0.67 3.64 -2.29
C SER A 87 -0.78 3.93 -2.70
N GLN A 88 -1.20 5.19 -2.65
CA GLN A 88 -2.52 5.61 -3.13
C GLN A 88 -2.71 5.32 -4.62
N SER A 89 -1.76 5.72 -5.46
CA SER A 89 -1.86 5.52 -6.92
C SER A 89 -1.87 4.05 -7.33
N GLU A 90 -1.33 3.16 -6.50
CA GLU A 90 -1.41 1.73 -6.73
C GLU A 90 -2.73 1.16 -6.19
N TRP A 91 -3.10 1.53 -4.95
CA TRP A 91 -4.27 0.99 -4.25
C TRP A 91 -5.59 1.29 -4.96
N GLU A 92 -5.74 2.49 -5.54
CA GLU A 92 -6.96 2.89 -6.27
C GLU A 92 -7.27 2.02 -7.51
N ASN A 93 -6.32 1.18 -7.92
CA ASN A 93 -6.47 0.22 -9.01
C ASN A 93 -6.73 -1.21 -8.52
N THR A 94 -6.93 -1.42 -7.22
CA THR A 94 -7.13 -2.75 -6.62
C THR A 94 -8.61 -3.08 -6.50
N HIS A 95 -8.95 -4.36 -6.33
CA HIS A 95 -10.34 -4.72 -6.02
C HIS A 95 -10.80 -4.26 -4.63
N HIS A 96 -9.86 -3.95 -3.74
CA HIS A 96 -10.18 -3.39 -2.43
C HIS A 96 -10.77 -1.97 -2.53
N SER A 97 -10.32 -1.14 -3.49
CA SER A 97 -10.90 0.19 -3.72
C SER A 97 -12.27 0.17 -4.39
N ASP A 98 -12.69 -0.96 -4.96
CA ASP A 98 -14.00 -1.15 -5.58
C ASP A 98 -14.91 -2.13 -4.78
N ALA A 99 -14.50 -2.46 -3.55
CA ALA A 99 -15.12 -3.51 -2.77
C ALA A 99 -16.59 -3.23 -2.48
N TRP A 100 -16.94 -1.97 -2.19
CA TRP A 100 -18.32 -1.59 -1.89
C TRP A 100 -19.20 -1.70 -3.13
N ALA A 101 -18.77 -1.12 -4.25
CA ALA A 101 -19.51 -1.18 -5.51
C ALA A 101 -19.75 -2.64 -5.95
N THR A 102 -18.72 -3.48 -5.84
CA THR A 102 -18.81 -4.91 -6.17
C THR A 102 -19.81 -5.65 -5.26
N LEU A 103 -19.87 -5.31 -3.97
CA LEU A 103 -20.87 -5.86 -3.06
C LEU A 103 -22.29 -5.47 -3.48
N GLN A 104 -22.52 -4.19 -3.79
CA GLN A 104 -23.84 -3.71 -4.18
C GLN A 104 -24.29 -4.35 -5.51
N ASP A 105 -23.38 -4.49 -6.46
CA ASP A 105 -23.64 -5.09 -7.77
C ASP A 105 -23.91 -6.60 -7.71
N SER A 106 -23.53 -7.27 -6.60
CA SER A 106 -23.83 -8.69 -6.40
C SER A 106 -25.33 -9.00 -6.30
N GLY A 107 -26.16 -8.00 -5.97
CA GLY A 107 -27.60 -8.18 -5.69
C GLY A 107 -27.90 -8.92 -4.37
N HIS A 108 -26.88 -9.19 -3.55
CA HIS A 108 -26.98 -9.94 -2.29
C HIS A 108 -26.33 -9.21 -1.11
N ALA A 109 -26.13 -7.89 -1.22
CA ALA A 109 -25.61 -7.07 -0.14
C ALA A 109 -26.46 -7.18 1.13
N ALA A 110 -25.79 -7.35 2.26
CA ALA A 110 -26.39 -7.43 3.58
C ALA A 110 -25.43 -6.81 4.61
N GLY A 111 -25.95 -6.34 5.74
CA GLY A 111 -25.15 -5.62 6.75
C GLY A 111 -23.93 -6.41 7.26
N PHE A 112 -24.00 -7.74 7.33
CA PHE A 112 -22.83 -8.55 7.71
C PHE A 112 -21.73 -8.59 6.64
N CYS A 113 -22.07 -8.33 5.37
CA CYS A 113 -21.11 -8.18 4.29
C CYS A 113 -20.45 -6.80 4.32
N GLU A 114 -21.20 -5.77 4.71
CA GLU A 114 -20.76 -4.37 4.68
C GLU A 114 -19.50 -4.15 5.52
N ALA A 115 -19.39 -4.81 6.69
CA ALA A 115 -18.20 -4.72 7.54
C ALA A 115 -16.92 -5.14 6.80
N CYS A 116 -16.95 -6.20 5.98
CA CYS A 116 -15.78 -6.65 5.21
C CYS A 116 -15.53 -5.85 3.93
N HIS A 117 -16.47 -4.99 3.51
CA HIS A 117 -16.43 -4.22 2.26
C HIS A 117 -16.34 -2.71 2.52
N SER A 118 -15.98 -2.32 3.74
CA SER A 118 -15.81 -0.95 4.20
C SER A 118 -14.65 -0.88 5.20
N ILE A 119 -14.31 0.33 5.66
CA ILE A 119 -13.59 0.49 6.92
C ILE A 119 -14.54 0.12 8.07
N SER A 120 -14.19 -0.93 8.79
CA SER A 120 -14.87 -1.40 10.00
C SER A 120 -13.84 -1.91 11.01
N GLU A 121 -14.29 -2.61 12.04
CA GLU A 121 -13.44 -3.32 13.01
C GLU A 121 -12.67 -4.49 12.37
N ASN A 122 -13.14 -5.02 11.24
CA ASN A 122 -12.52 -6.17 10.60
C ASN A 122 -11.19 -5.80 9.91
N GLY A 123 -10.21 -6.70 10.04
CA GLY A 123 -8.93 -6.64 9.33
C GLY A 123 -7.86 -5.77 9.99
N ASN A 124 -8.24 -4.97 10.98
CA ASN A 124 -7.35 -4.16 11.79
C ASN A 124 -7.48 -4.57 13.27
N ALA A 125 -6.92 -3.77 14.18
CA ALA A 125 -6.89 -4.07 15.61
C ALA A 125 -7.87 -3.20 16.43
N ALA A 126 -8.99 -2.78 15.83
CA ALA A 126 -10.02 -2.02 16.53
C ALA A 126 -10.71 -2.85 17.61
N GLU A 127 -11.11 -2.18 18.69
CA GLU A 127 -12.00 -2.75 19.70
C GLU A 127 -13.41 -2.17 19.52
N GLY A 128 -14.33 -3.00 19.00
CA GLY A 128 -15.73 -2.63 18.76
C GLY A 128 -15.95 -1.83 17.47
N ASP A 129 -17.22 -1.46 17.23
CA ASP A 129 -17.66 -0.82 15.99
C ASP A 129 -16.88 0.48 15.70
N VAL A 130 -16.36 0.59 14.47
CA VAL A 130 -15.69 1.79 13.95
C VAL A 130 -16.13 2.05 12.50
N GLY A 131 -15.68 3.17 11.93
CA GLY A 131 -15.90 3.48 10.50
C GLY A 131 -17.37 3.36 10.07
N TRP A 132 -17.63 2.57 9.02
CA TRP A 132 -18.96 2.36 8.46
C TRP A 132 -19.93 1.75 9.48
N VAL A 133 -19.52 0.72 10.23
CA VAL A 133 -20.41 0.03 11.18
C VAL A 133 -20.90 0.99 12.26
N ALA A 134 -20.02 1.87 12.74
CA ALA A 134 -20.36 2.87 13.75
C ALA A 134 -21.19 4.06 13.22
N THR A 135 -21.04 4.43 11.95
CA THR A 135 -21.52 5.74 11.45
C THR A 135 -22.46 5.70 10.26
N ALA A 136 -22.41 4.63 9.45
CA ALA A 136 -23.00 4.52 8.12
C ALA A 136 -22.63 5.68 7.17
N ASP A 137 -21.48 6.34 7.41
CA ASP A 137 -20.99 7.44 6.58
C ASP A 137 -20.33 6.89 5.30
N PRO A 138 -20.77 7.29 4.10
CA PRO A 138 -20.22 6.83 2.83
C PRO A 138 -18.70 6.99 2.69
N ARG A 139 -18.07 7.89 3.45
CA ARG A 139 -16.62 8.07 3.42
C ARG A 139 -15.82 6.82 3.82
N TYR A 140 -16.47 5.87 4.49
CA TYR A 140 -15.88 4.61 4.95
C TYR A 140 -16.15 3.44 4.00
N GLN A 141 -16.81 3.65 2.87
CA GLN A 141 -17.02 2.60 1.87
C GLN A 141 -15.68 2.15 1.27
N ASP A 142 -15.62 0.89 0.83
CA ASP A 142 -14.43 0.20 0.30
C ASP A 142 -13.42 -0.25 1.37
N VAL A 143 -12.57 -1.20 1.00
CA VAL A 143 -11.49 -1.69 1.85
C VAL A 143 -10.30 -0.74 1.70
N GLN A 144 -10.32 0.34 2.46
CA GLN A 144 -9.32 1.40 2.40
C GLN A 144 -8.08 1.08 3.24
N CYS A 145 -7.11 2.01 3.26
CA CYS A 145 -5.87 1.88 4.01
C CYS A 145 -6.11 1.49 5.48
N GLU A 146 -7.08 2.15 6.12
CA GLU A 146 -7.35 2.00 7.55
C GLU A 146 -8.03 0.66 7.88
N SER A 147 -8.58 -0.06 6.91
CA SER A 147 -9.10 -1.43 7.12
C SER A 147 -8.01 -2.41 7.54
N CYS A 148 -6.74 -2.17 7.18
CA CYS A 148 -5.61 -3.01 7.61
C CYS A 148 -4.66 -2.27 8.57
N HIS A 149 -4.48 -0.96 8.37
CA HIS A 149 -3.53 -0.15 9.15
C HIS A 149 -4.13 0.44 10.44
N GLY A 150 -5.46 0.40 10.61
CA GLY A 150 -6.15 1.01 11.74
C GLY A 150 -6.29 2.54 11.62
N PRO A 151 -6.64 3.24 12.71
CA PRO A 151 -7.03 4.65 12.66
C PRO A 151 -5.86 5.60 12.35
N GLY A 152 -6.05 6.48 11.36
CA GLY A 152 -5.02 7.40 10.87
C GLY A 152 -4.96 8.75 11.59
N ALA A 153 -5.96 9.15 12.39
CA ALA A 153 -6.02 10.51 12.96
C ALA A 153 -4.81 10.86 13.84
N GLY A 154 -4.34 9.90 14.66
CA GLY A 154 -3.14 10.08 15.48
C GLY A 154 -1.87 10.24 14.65
N HIS A 155 -1.76 9.47 13.56
CA HIS A 155 -0.65 9.53 12.62
C HIS A 155 -0.58 10.89 11.91
N ILE A 156 -1.70 11.41 11.40
CA ILE A 156 -1.69 12.73 10.74
C ILE A 156 -1.26 13.85 11.71
N GLY A 157 -1.69 13.77 12.97
CA GLY A 157 -1.32 14.77 13.98
C GLY A 157 0.15 14.73 14.39
N ASN A 158 0.78 13.55 14.35
CA ASN A 158 2.19 13.38 14.70
C ASN A 158 2.79 12.13 14.01
N PRO A 159 3.16 12.25 12.72
CA PRO A 159 3.52 11.08 11.91
C PRO A 159 4.79 10.42 12.41
N GLU A 160 5.75 11.15 12.98
CA GLU A 160 6.98 10.56 13.51
C GLU A 160 6.75 9.69 14.76
N ALA A 161 5.70 9.98 15.54
CA ALA A 161 5.44 9.27 16.80
C ALA A 161 4.46 8.10 16.66
N PHE A 162 3.55 8.15 15.67
CA PHE A 162 2.52 7.14 15.49
C PHE A 162 2.64 6.57 14.08
N GLN A 163 2.98 5.28 13.95
CA GLN A 163 3.04 4.60 12.67
C GLN A 163 1.94 3.53 12.64
N PRO A 164 0.89 3.70 11.83
CA PRO A 164 -0.17 2.71 11.71
C PRO A 164 0.36 1.56 10.84
N LEU A 165 0.81 0.48 11.49
CA LEU A 165 1.34 -0.70 10.80
C LEU A 165 0.27 -1.77 10.68
N ALA A 166 0.17 -2.41 9.52
CA ALA A 166 -0.69 -3.57 9.33
C ALA A 166 -0.05 -4.85 9.85
N SER A 167 -0.87 -5.76 10.34
CA SER A 167 -0.51 -7.17 10.59
C SER A 167 -0.46 -7.92 9.27
N ILE A 168 0.56 -8.74 9.07
CA ILE A 168 0.58 -9.74 7.98
C ILE A 168 0.32 -11.15 8.51
N LYS A 169 0.05 -11.29 9.80
CA LYS A 169 -0.24 -12.58 10.42
C LYS A 169 -1.58 -13.09 9.89
N VAL A 170 -1.66 -14.41 9.72
CA VAL A 170 -2.84 -15.10 9.23
C VAL A 170 -3.00 -16.38 10.03
N ASP A 171 -4.20 -16.59 10.55
CA ASP A 171 -4.67 -17.85 11.17
C ASP A 171 -6.19 -17.81 11.21
N LEU A 172 -6.83 -18.94 11.53
CA LEU A 172 -8.29 -19.07 11.62
C LEU A 172 -8.91 -18.37 12.85
N ASP A 173 -8.09 -18.09 13.85
CA ASP A 173 -8.50 -17.55 15.16
C ASP A 173 -7.91 -16.14 15.41
N LEU A 174 -7.44 -15.44 14.38
CA LEU A 174 -6.91 -14.08 14.52
C LEU A 174 -7.98 -13.04 14.26
N GLU A 175 -8.16 -12.14 15.23
CA GLU A 175 -9.04 -10.97 15.16
C GLU A 175 -8.35 -9.77 14.47
N ASN A 176 -7.44 -10.03 13.53
CA ASN A 176 -6.77 -9.00 12.71
C ASN A 176 -6.23 -9.57 11.40
N GLY A 177 -5.93 -8.67 10.46
CA GLY A 177 -5.33 -9.03 9.18
C GLY A 177 -6.32 -9.64 8.19
N CYS A 178 -5.80 -10.32 7.17
CA CYS A 178 -6.61 -10.73 6.01
C CYS A 178 -7.76 -11.69 6.35
N GLY A 179 -7.63 -12.47 7.43
CA GLY A 179 -8.57 -13.55 7.77
C GLY A 179 -9.95 -13.08 8.21
N GLU A 180 -10.03 -11.90 8.81
CA GLU A 180 -11.29 -11.31 9.26
C GLU A 180 -12.31 -11.12 8.12
N CYS A 181 -11.82 -10.95 6.88
CA CYS A 181 -12.65 -10.86 5.69
C CYS A 181 -12.53 -12.10 4.80
N HIS A 182 -11.35 -12.71 4.70
CA HIS A 182 -11.05 -13.83 3.81
C HIS A 182 -11.12 -15.20 4.50
N GLN A 183 -12.24 -15.46 5.16
CA GLN A 183 -12.54 -16.74 5.80
C GLN A 183 -13.99 -17.19 5.54
N GLY A 184 -14.26 -18.47 5.76
CA GLY A 184 -15.60 -19.04 5.75
C GLY A 184 -16.12 -19.36 4.34
N SER A 185 -17.43 -19.59 4.22
CA SER A 185 -18.00 -20.20 3.00
C SER A 185 -17.95 -19.32 1.75
N HIS A 186 -17.89 -18.01 1.91
CA HIS A 186 -17.86 -17.06 0.78
C HIS A 186 -16.45 -16.63 0.38
N HIS A 187 -15.48 -16.69 1.31
CA HIS A 187 -14.12 -16.24 1.09
C HIS A 187 -13.08 -17.15 1.76
N GLY A 188 -13.22 -18.48 1.69
CA GLY A 188 -12.45 -19.47 2.47
C GLY A 188 -10.94 -19.59 2.20
N PHE A 189 -10.27 -18.51 1.80
CA PHE A 189 -8.85 -18.50 1.49
C PHE A 189 -7.97 -18.81 2.71
N VAL A 190 -8.32 -18.30 3.90
CA VAL A 190 -7.59 -18.66 5.12
C VAL A 190 -7.80 -20.13 5.50
N ASP A 191 -9.03 -20.66 5.34
CA ASP A 191 -9.33 -22.07 5.54
C ASP A 191 -8.48 -22.99 4.63
N GLU A 192 -8.35 -22.61 3.35
CA GLU A 192 -7.52 -23.33 2.38
C GLU A 192 -6.02 -23.17 2.68
N TRP A 193 -5.58 -21.96 3.04
CA TRP A 193 -4.20 -21.67 3.39
C TRP A 193 -3.75 -22.46 4.61
N ALA A 194 -4.56 -22.53 5.67
CA ALA A 194 -4.25 -23.26 6.90
C ALA A 194 -4.05 -24.77 6.64
N GLN A 195 -4.77 -25.32 5.67
CA GLN A 195 -4.65 -26.72 5.23
C GLN A 195 -3.47 -26.94 4.26
N SER A 196 -2.90 -25.87 3.72
CA SER A 196 -1.83 -25.93 2.73
C SER A 196 -0.45 -26.13 3.37
N ARG A 197 0.55 -26.48 2.54
CA ARG A 197 1.95 -26.50 2.98
C ARG A 197 2.53 -25.10 3.21
N HIS A 198 1.93 -24.05 2.66
CA HIS A 198 2.36 -22.68 2.88
C HIS A 198 1.98 -22.21 4.28
N GLY A 199 0.77 -22.50 4.75
CA GLY A 199 0.37 -22.23 6.14
C GLY A 199 1.19 -23.00 7.17
N ASN A 200 1.56 -24.24 6.83
CA ASN A 200 2.37 -25.09 7.70
C ASN A 200 3.89 -24.92 7.56
N ALA A 201 4.38 -24.02 6.69
CA ALA A 201 5.81 -23.93 6.35
C ALA A 201 6.71 -23.64 7.57
N ALA A 202 6.24 -22.79 8.50
CA ALA A 202 6.95 -22.40 9.70
C ALA A 202 7.19 -23.55 10.70
N THR A 203 6.37 -24.61 10.65
CA THR A 203 6.45 -25.74 11.57
C THR A 203 7.42 -26.83 11.09
N LEU A 204 7.94 -26.69 9.86
CA LEU A 204 8.86 -27.66 9.27
C LEU A 204 10.26 -27.48 9.86
N SER A 205 10.81 -28.54 10.47
CA SER A 205 12.17 -28.54 11.03
C SER A 205 13.28 -28.29 10.00
N ILE A 206 12.97 -28.41 8.70
CA ILE A 206 13.91 -28.08 7.61
C ILE A 206 14.28 -26.59 7.60
N ARG A 207 13.39 -25.73 8.10
CA ARG A 207 13.56 -24.27 8.15
C ARG A 207 14.81 -23.84 8.91
N ASP A 208 15.17 -24.56 9.98
CA ASP A 208 16.29 -24.22 10.85
C ASP A 208 17.66 -24.48 10.20
N ARG A 209 17.68 -25.00 8.96
CA ARG A 209 18.91 -25.13 8.18
C ARG A 209 19.23 -23.84 7.46
N ASP A 210 20.52 -23.56 7.35
CA ASP A 210 21.02 -22.38 6.66
C ASP A 210 20.48 -22.29 5.22
N GLY A 211 20.00 -21.09 4.85
CA GLY A 211 19.37 -20.82 3.56
C GLY A 211 17.98 -21.42 3.32
N CYS A 212 17.41 -22.22 4.25
CA CYS A 212 16.06 -22.75 4.10
C CYS A 212 14.98 -21.74 4.50
N GLN A 213 15.29 -20.81 5.43
CA GLN A 213 14.35 -19.77 5.84
C GLN A 213 13.90 -18.86 4.68
N ASP A 214 14.71 -18.70 3.64
CA ASP A 214 14.42 -17.91 2.44
C ASP A 214 13.10 -18.30 1.74
N CYS A 215 12.63 -19.53 1.96
CA CYS A 215 11.41 -20.05 1.34
C CYS A 215 10.44 -20.70 2.35
N HIS A 216 10.82 -20.81 3.62
CA HIS A 216 10.07 -21.54 4.65
C HIS A 216 9.79 -20.69 5.91
N GLU A 217 10.06 -19.39 5.84
CA GLU A 217 9.65 -18.41 6.83
C GLU A 217 9.18 -17.16 6.08
N GLY A 218 7.98 -16.67 6.39
CA GLY A 218 7.31 -15.65 5.59
C GLY A 218 8.04 -14.30 5.55
N ARG A 219 8.61 -13.87 6.66
CA ARG A 219 9.32 -12.58 6.76
C ARG A 219 10.61 -12.62 5.98
N ARG A 220 11.35 -13.72 6.10
CA ARG A 220 12.55 -13.94 5.30
C ARG A 220 12.23 -14.05 3.81
N ALA A 221 11.14 -14.72 3.44
CA ALA A 221 10.71 -14.78 2.04
C ALA A 221 10.46 -13.38 1.48
N LEU A 222 9.77 -12.50 2.23
CA LEU A 222 9.59 -11.09 1.85
C LEU A 222 10.93 -10.37 1.65
N GLU A 223 11.88 -10.51 2.58
CA GLU A 223 13.21 -9.91 2.45
C GLU A 223 13.94 -10.38 1.18
N VAL A 224 13.96 -11.69 0.92
CA VAL A 224 14.63 -12.28 -0.26
C VAL A 224 13.92 -11.90 -1.55
N PHE A 225 12.61 -11.64 -1.49
CA PHE A 225 11.85 -11.11 -2.62
C PHE A 225 12.14 -9.62 -2.87
N GLY A 226 12.91 -8.97 -2.00
CA GLY A 226 13.27 -7.56 -2.12
C GLY A 226 12.19 -6.62 -1.57
N ILE A 227 11.27 -7.13 -0.77
CA ILE A 227 10.18 -6.33 -0.19
C ILE A 227 10.72 -5.58 1.03
N ASN A 228 10.84 -4.26 0.89
CA ASN A 228 11.24 -3.36 1.97
C ASN A 228 10.02 -2.60 2.50
N ALA A 229 9.32 -3.22 3.44
CA ALA A 229 8.15 -2.64 4.11
C ALA A 229 8.26 -2.81 5.63
N ASP A 230 7.55 -1.96 6.38
CA ASP A 230 7.33 -2.12 7.81
C ASP A 230 5.94 -2.72 8.06
N TYR A 231 5.86 -3.66 8.99
CA TYR A 231 4.65 -4.37 9.41
C TYR A 231 4.85 -4.87 10.84
N ILE A 232 3.77 -5.21 11.53
CA ILE A 232 3.80 -5.52 12.98
C ILE A 232 4.79 -6.65 13.31
N GLU A 233 4.79 -7.72 12.51
CA GLU A 233 5.59 -8.92 12.78
C GLU A 233 7.05 -8.82 12.34
N LYS A 234 7.49 -7.71 11.73
CA LYS A 234 8.81 -7.61 11.05
C LYS A 234 9.96 -8.07 11.92
N ASP A 235 10.07 -7.51 13.12
CA ASP A 235 11.12 -7.83 14.09
C ASP A 235 10.70 -8.91 15.12
N GLY A 236 9.60 -9.61 14.87
CA GLY A 236 9.08 -10.65 15.74
C GLY A 236 10.02 -11.87 15.88
N VAL A 237 9.78 -12.72 16.87
CA VAL A 237 10.50 -14.01 17.03
C VAL A 237 9.65 -15.22 16.63
N GLU A 238 8.34 -15.01 16.48
CA GLU A 238 7.43 -16.04 15.99
C GLU A 238 7.68 -16.28 14.50
N ASN A 239 7.67 -17.53 14.09
CA ASN A 239 7.89 -17.90 12.70
C ASN A 239 6.56 -17.82 11.96
N LEU A 240 6.55 -17.12 10.84
CA LEU A 240 5.38 -17.06 9.98
C LEU A 240 5.47 -18.12 8.90
N GLY A 241 4.34 -18.74 8.58
CA GLY A 241 4.21 -19.51 7.34
C GLY A 241 4.42 -18.61 6.11
N ILE A 242 4.23 -19.17 4.93
CA ILE A 242 4.13 -18.35 3.72
C ILE A 242 2.74 -17.72 3.70
N VAL A 243 2.58 -16.62 4.45
CA VAL A 243 1.33 -15.87 4.65
C VAL A 243 0.89 -15.15 3.37
N CYS A 244 -0.36 -14.69 3.32
CA CYS A 244 -0.97 -14.04 2.15
C CYS A 244 -0.09 -12.94 1.57
N ALA A 245 0.44 -12.07 2.44
CA ALA A 245 1.29 -10.95 2.07
C ALA A 245 2.61 -11.36 1.39
N VAL A 246 3.07 -12.62 1.49
CA VAL A 246 4.25 -13.10 0.74
C VAL A 246 3.94 -13.24 -0.74
N GLY A 247 2.72 -13.70 -1.07
CA GLY A 247 2.28 -13.90 -2.44
C GLY A 247 1.63 -12.66 -3.06
N GLN A 248 0.93 -11.88 -2.24
CA GLN A 248 0.08 -10.78 -2.67
C GLN A 248 0.59 -9.43 -2.17
N ASP A 249 0.42 -8.39 -2.99
CA ASP A 249 0.62 -7.00 -2.62
C ASP A 249 -0.76 -6.33 -2.42
N PRO A 250 -1.14 -5.99 -1.18
CA PRO A 250 -2.46 -5.39 -0.92
C PRO A 250 -2.63 -4.02 -1.57
N HIS A 251 -1.55 -3.37 -2.01
CA HIS A 251 -1.58 -2.06 -2.66
C HIS A 251 -1.44 -2.13 -4.17
N ASN A 252 -0.99 -3.25 -4.76
CA ASN A 252 -0.53 -3.24 -6.15
C ASN A 252 -1.24 -4.28 -7.02
N ALA A 253 -1.96 -3.81 -8.05
CA ALA A 253 -2.70 -4.64 -9.01
C ALA A 253 -1.96 -4.89 -10.33
N THR A 254 -0.64 -4.68 -10.39
CA THR A 254 0.17 -4.86 -11.63
C THR A 254 0.03 -6.28 -12.19
N ASN A 255 0.01 -7.29 -11.31
CA ASN A 255 -0.27 -8.67 -11.71
C ASN A 255 -1.69 -9.03 -11.29
N GLU A 256 -2.34 -9.90 -12.08
CA GLU A 256 -3.69 -10.39 -11.79
C GLU A 256 -3.77 -10.94 -10.34
N HIS A 257 -4.91 -10.69 -9.70
CA HIS A 257 -5.15 -11.08 -8.30
C HIS A 257 -4.12 -10.50 -7.30
N GLN A 258 -3.55 -9.33 -7.64
CA GLN A 258 -2.59 -8.61 -6.80
C GLN A 258 -1.35 -9.44 -6.43
N LEU A 259 -0.92 -10.36 -7.29
CA LEU A 259 0.30 -11.12 -7.04
C LEU A 259 1.52 -10.20 -7.08
N ARG A 260 2.50 -10.42 -6.19
CA ARG A 260 3.76 -9.64 -6.17
C ARG A 260 4.61 -9.83 -7.43
N PHE A 261 4.51 -11.00 -8.03
CA PHE A 261 5.26 -11.39 -9.21
C PHE A 261 4.36 -12.19 -10.16
N PRO A 262 4.61 -12.16 -11.48
CA PRO A 262 3.88 -13.00 -12.41
C PRO A 262 4.13 -14.49 -12.13
N ILE A 263 3.27 -15.35 -12.69
CA ILE A 263 3.35 -16.81 -12.53
C ILE A 263 3.56 -17.53 -13.87
N ASP A 264 3.47 -16.82 -14.98
CA ASP A 264 3.55 -17.31 -16.35
C ASP A 264 4.94 -17.11 -16.98
N VAL A 265 5.84 -16.38 -16.32
CA VAL A 265 7.24 -16.19 -16.76
C VAL A 265 8.14 -17.29 -16.18
N PRO A 266 8.86 -18.10 -16.98
CA PRO A 266 9.73 -19.16 -16.45
C PRO A 266 11.09 -18.59 -15.96
N SER A 267 11.08 -17.75 -14.93
CA SER A 267 12.27 -17.10 -14.35
C SER A 267 12.26 -17.19 -12.83
N VAL A 268 13.36 -17.62 -12.21
CA VAL A 268 13.51 -17.61 -10.74
C VAL A 268 13.40 -16.20 -10.16
N GLU A 269 13.82 -15.19 -10.93
CA GLU A 269 13.80 -13.79 -10.48
C GLU A 269 12.40 -13.18 -10.60
N ASN A 270 11.64 -13.54 -11.63
CA ASN A 270 10.38 -12.87 -11.96
C ASN A 270 9.14 -13.73 -11.70
N ASN A 271 9.28 -15.01 -11.38
CA ASN A 271 8.12 -15.88 -11.12
C ASN A 271 7.88 -16.05 -9.63
N LEU A 272 6.66 -15.79 -9.16
CA LEU A 272 6.31 -15.93 -7.74
C LEU A 272 6.63 -17.33 -7.20
N CYS A 273 6.24 -18.37 -7.94
CA CYS A 273 6.40 -19.76 -7.52
C CYS A 273 7.87 -20.20 -7.62
N MET A 274 8.57 -19.85 -8.69
CA MET A 274 9.94 -20.33 -8.93
C MET A 274 10.98 -19.69 -8.01
N LYS A 275 10.67 -18.57 -7.34
CA LYS A 275 11.53 -18.02 -6.28
C LYS A 275 11.80 -19.02 -5.16
N CYS A 276 10.84 -19.91 -4.89
CA CYS A 276 10.98 -21.00 -3.91
C CYS A 276 11.09 -22.38 -4.58
N HIS A 277 10.31 -22.62 -5.64
CA HIS A 277 10.19 -23.91 -6.29
C HIS A 277 11.11 -24.06 -7.50
N HIS A 278 12.41 -23.89 -7.27
CA HIS A 278 13.43 -24.14 -8.27
C HIS A 278 14.49 -25.13 -7.78
N LYS A 279 15.17 -25.78 -8.72
CA LYS A 279 16.37 -26.55 -8.38
C LYS A 279 17.49 -25.56 -8.10
N ARG A 280 17.90 -25.42 -6.85
CA ARG A 280 19.12 -24.67 -6.49
C ARG A 280 20.31 -25.45 -7.08
N ALA A 281 20.99 -24.86 -8.05
CA ALA A 281 22.13 -25.47 -8.75
C ALA A 281 23.47 -25.21 -8.06
N VAL A 282 23.47 -24.91 -6.76
CA VAL A 282 24.71 -24.87 -5.97
C VAL A 282 24.93 -26.30 -5.47
N PRO A 283 25.94 -27.03 -5.98
CA PRO A 283 26.30 -28.31 -5.39
C PRO A 283 26.70 -28.06 -3.94
N GLU A 284 26.13 -28.79 -2.99
CA GLU A 284 26.69 -28.85 -1.64
C GLU A 284 28.07 -29.50 -1.75
N ILE A 285 29.12 -28.68 -1.85
CA ILE A 285 30.51 -29.14 -2.05
C ILE A 285 31.03 -29.95 -0.85
N ASP A 286 30.31 -29.89 0.29
CA ASP A 286 30.63 -30.60 1.55
C ASP A 286 29.69 -31.79 1.85
N ASN A 287 28.73 -32.11 0.98
CA ASN A 287 27.96 -33.35 1.13
C ASN A 287 28.60 -34.45 0.27
N SER A 288 29.06 -35.51 0.91
CA SER A 288 29.62 -36.69 0.25
C SER A 288 28.52 -37.69 -0.16
N ARG A 289 27.34 -37.19 -0.57
CA ARG A 289 26.28 -38.03 -1.14
C ARG A 289 25.91 -37.53 -2.53
N GLY A 290 26.94 -37.50 -3.39
CA GLY A 290 26.83 -38.06 -4.74
C GLY A 290 27.02 -39.57 -4.67
#